data_AF-A0A662NYD4-F1
#
_entry.id   AF-A0A662NYD4-F1
#
_cell.length_a   1.000
_cell.length_b   1.000
_cell.length_c   1.000
_cell.angle_alpha   90.00
_cell.angle_beta   90.00
_cell.angle_gamma   90.00
#
_symmetry.space_group_name_H-M   'P 1'
#
loop_
_entity.id
_entity.type
_entity.pdbx_description
1 polymer ?
#
loop_
_entity_poly.entity_id
_entity_poly.type
_entity_poly.pdbx_seq_one_letter_code
_entity_poly.pdbx_strand_id
1 'polypeptide(L)'
;MEKSHYSIEQAKKDIEIAIQQAGEGKYSTVIIDDSFWPFKTEMTLTKCDPWRDSSGRMRTSPKYNIDWDTRDTLSGRILAMGSLDFDTVEEGAEKLARQIEETKAYLFMGND
;
A
#
# COMPACT_ATOMS: atom_id res chain seq x y z
N MET A 1 -10.39 5.25 -24.60
CA MET A 1 -9.16 4.58 -24.11
C MET A 1 -9.58 3.70 -22.95
N GLU A 2 -9.51 2.39 -23.09
CA GLU A 2 -9.66 1.49 -21.93
C GLU A 2 -8.56 1.84 -20.92
N LYS A 3 -8.95 2.15 -19.69
CA LYS A 3 -7.96 2.27 -18.60
C LYS A 3 -7.36 0.87 -18.43
N SER A 4 -6.05 0.76 -18.59
CA SER A 4 -5.33 -0.49 -18.34
C SER A 4 -5.59 -0.90 -16.88
N HIS A 5 -6.13 -2.11 -16.68
CA HIS A 5 -6.36 -2.68 -15.35
C HIS A 5 -5.02 -2.83 -14.62
N TYR A 6 -4.97 -2.42 -13.36
CA TYR A 6 -3.78 -2.61 -12.54
C TYR A 6 -3.72 -4.07 -12.08
N SER A 7 -2.87 -4.85 -12.75
CA SER A 7 -2.81 -6.30 -12.58
C SER A 7 -2.14 -6.73 -11.27
N ILE A 8 -2.49 -7.93 -10.79
CA ILE A 8 -1.84 -8.57 -9.63
C ILE A 8 -0.32 -8.71 -9.85
N GLU A 9 0.12 -8.99 -11.09
CA GLU A 9 1.55 -9.06 -11.43
C GLU A 9 2.28 -7.71 -11.26
N GLN A 10 1.59 -6.60 -11.55
CA GLN A 10 2.13 -5.27 -11.32
C GLN A 10 2.16 -4.97 -9.80
N ALA A 11 1.08 -5.26 -9.09
CA ALA A 11 1.00 -5.14 -7.64
C ALA A 11 2.11 -5.91 -6.92
N LYS A 12 2.39 -7.13 -7.39
CA LYS A 12 3.46 -7.97 -6.88
C LYS A 12 4.83 -7.30 -7.02
N LYS A 13 5.16 -6.81 -8.21
CA LYS A 13 6.43 -6.11 -8.46
C LYS A 13 6.58 -4.86 -7.58
N ASP A 14 5.51 -4.09 -7.42
CA ASP A 14 5.55 -2.85 -6.65
C ASP A 14 5.73 -3.13 -5.15
N ILE A 15 5.07 -4.16 -4.62
CA ILE A 15 5.30 -4.65 -3.25
C ILE A 15 6.72 -5.18 -3.08
N GLU A 16 7.24 -5.96 -4.02
CA GLU A 16 8.60 -6.49 -3.95
C GLU A 16 9.65 -5.38 -3.97
N ILE A 17 9.49 -4.37 -4.84
CA ILE A 17 10.37 -3.20 -4.89
C ILE A 17 10.29 -2.43 -3.58
N ALA A 18 9.09 -2.20 -3.06
CA ALA A 18 8.89 -1.50 -1.79
C ALA A 18 9.57 -2.26 -0.63
N ILE A 19 9.42 -3.57 -0.54
CA ILE A 19 10.08 -4.41 0.46
C ILE A 19 11.62 -4.33 0.31
N GLN A 20 12.14 -4.38 -0.92
CA GLN A 20 13.57 -4.25 -1.19
C GLN A 20 14.12 -2.88 -0.77
N GLN A 21 13.38 -1.79 -1.06
CA GLN A 21 13.74 -0.43 -0.68
C GLN A 21 13.71 -0.23 0.85
N ALA A 22 12.79 -0.88 1.56
CA ALA A 22 12.81 -0.87 3.02
C ALA A 22 14.09 -1.50 3.58
N GLY A 23 14.65 -2.54 2.95
CA GLY A 23 15.85 -3.22 3.42
C GLY A 23 15.66 -3.77 4.86
N GLU A 24 16.53 -3.35 5.79
CA GLU A 24 16.37 -3.61 7.24
C GLU A 24 15.48 -2.59 7.97
N GLY A 25 15.03 -1.54 7.27
CA GLY A 25 14.08 -0.55 7.76
C GLY A 25 12.68 -1.11 7.95
N LYS A 26 11.91 -0.47 8.82
CA LYS A 26 10.54 -0.90 9.18
C LYS A 26 9.46 -0.43 8.20
N TYR A 27 9.78 0.48 7.27
CA TYR A 27 8.77 1.18 6.46
C TYR A 27 9.24 1.31 5.01
N SER A 28 8.31 1.14 4.08
CA SER A 28 8.47 1.51 2.68
C SER A 28 7.24 2.29 2.22
N THR A 29 7.43 3.47 1.64
CA THR A 29 6.29 4.28 1.20
C THR A 29 5.98 3.97 -0.25
N VAL A 30 4.87 3.28 -0.50
CA VAL A 30 4.30 3.16 -1.84
C VAL A 30 3.38 4.35 -2.07
N ILE A 31 3.91 5.44 -2.63
CA ILE A 31 3.06 6.58 -2.97
C ILE A 31 2.14 6.16 -4.12
N ILE A 32 0.84 6.39 -3.92
CA ILE A 32 -0.14 6.33 -4.98
C ILE A 32 -0.57 7.78 -5.16
N ASP A 33 -0.54 8.27 -6.40
CA ASP A 33 -0.91 9.64 -6.75
C ASP A 33 -1.83 9.56 -7.96
N ASP A 34 -3.13 9.73 -7.71
CA ASP A 34 -4.06 10.02 -8.79
C ASP A 34 -4.52 11.46 -8.67
N SER A 35 -3.91 12.29 -9.50
CA SER A 35 -4.25 13.67 -9.83
C SER A 35 -5.67 13.86 -10.41
N PHE A 36 -6.69 13.13 -9.94
CA PHE A 36 -8.10 13.52 -10.06
C PHE A 36 -8.40 14.62 -9.05
N TRP A 37 -7.96 15.83 -9.39
CA TRP A 37 -8.38 17.05 -8.72
C TRP A 37 -9.91 17.03 -8.49
N PRO A 38 -10.41 17.14 -7.24
CA PRO A 38 -9.74 17.66 -6.04
C PRO A 38 -9.33 16.62 -4.98
N PHE A 39 -9.06 15.36 -5.32
CA PHE A 39 -8.72 14.31 -4.34
C PHE A 39 -7.35 13.67 -4.60
N LYS A 40 -6.70 13.20 -3.54
CA LYS A 40 -5.44 12.44 -3.56
C LYS A 40 -5.57 11.22 -2.66
N THR A 41 -5.18 10.04 -3.13
CA THR A 41 -5.13 8.81 -2.31
C THR A 41 -3.69 8.37 -2.13
N GLU A 42 -3.16 8.47 -0.91
CA GLU A 42 -1.83 7.98 -0.55
C GLU A 42 -1.92 6.55 0.00
N MET A 43 -0.89 5.72 -0.25
CA MET A 43 -0.73 4.43 0.42
C MET A 43 0.67 4.32 1.04
N THR A 44 0.87 3.42 1.99
CA THR A 44 2.17 3.22 2.66
C THR A 44 2.29 1.75 3.07
N LEU A 45 3.37 1.11 2.66
CA LEU A 45 3.66 -0.30 2.96
C LEU A 45 4.59 -0.42 4.17
N THR A 46 4.06 -0.82 5.30
CA THR A 46 4.84 -1.03 6.52
C THR A 46 5.21 -2.49 6.69
N LYS A 47 6.47 -2.76 7.05
CA LYS A 47 6.91 -4.06 7.54
C LYS A 47 6.79 -4.08 9.06
N CYS A 48 5.94 -4.94 9.59
CA CYS A 48 5.51 -4.95 10.97
C CYS A 48 6.30 -5.91 11.88
N ASP A 49 7.42 -6.50 11.43
CA ASP A 49 8.18 -7.45 12.26
C ASP A 49 9.21 -6.76 13.19
N PRO A 50 9.41 -7.27 14.42
CA PRO A 50 8.61 -8.31 15.07
C PRO A 50 7.24 -7.78 15.55
N TRP A 51 6.20 -8.61 15.47
CA TRP A 51 4.83 -8.27 15.91
C TRP A 51 4.28 -9.27 16.94
N ARG A 52 3.28 -8.84 17.71
CA ARG A 52 2.55 -9.72 18.65
C ARG A 52 1.26 -10.22 18.02
N ASP A 53 1.02 -11.52 18.10
CA ASP A 53 -0.29 -12.07 17.75
C ASP A 53 -1.34 -11.76 18.83
N SER A 54 -2.60 -12.12 18.58
CA SER A 54 -3.72 -11.91 19.52
C SER A 54 -3.56 -12.65 20.85
N SER A 55 -2.67 -13.65 20.92
CA SER A 55 -2.30 -14.36 22.15
C SER A 55 -1.09 -13.73 22.87
N GLY A 56 -0.56 -12.62 22.34
CA GLY A 56 0.58 -11.89 22.88
C GLY A 56 1.95 -12.50 22.54
N ARG A 57 2.01 -13.56 21.71
CA ARG A 57 3.27 -14.22 21.34
C ARG A 57 4.02 -13.39 20.32
N MET A 58 5.34 -13.28 20.50
CA MET A 58 6.21 -12.63 19.53
C MET A 58 6.33 -13.50 18.29
N ARG A 59 6.02 -12.93 17.13
CA ARG A 59 6.20 -13.54 15.82
C ARG A 59 7.38 -12.87 15.12
N THR A 60 8.22 -13.72 14.53
CA THR A 60 9.36 -13.31 13.70
C THR A 60 9.08 -13.53 12.21
N SER A 61 7.90 -14.08 11.88
CA SER A 61 7.45 -14.13 10.50
C SER A 61 7.16 -12.71 10.02
N PRO A 62 7.52 -12.36 8.78
CA PRO A 62 7.15 -11.08 8.20
C PRO A 62 5.63 -10.91 8.27
N LYS A 63 5.20 -9.75 8.73
CA LYS A 63 3.84 -9.25 8.56
C LYS A 63 3.98 -7.89 7.93
N TYR A 64 3.14 -7.60 6.96
CA TYR A 64 3.11 -6.33 6.28
C TYR A 64 1.74 -5.70 6.42
N ASN A 65 1.71 -4.39 6.21
CA ASN A 65 0.50 -3.61 6.25
C ASN A 65 0.53 -2.56 5.14
N ILE A 66 -0.57 -2.37 4.42
CA ILE A 66 -0.78 -1.20 3.56
C ILE A 66 -1.79 -0.29 4.23
N ASP A 67 -1.31 0.82 4.77
CA ASP A 67 -2.16 1.93 5.20
C ASP A 67 -2.47 2.81 3.99
N TRP A 68 -3.68 3.32 3.90
CA TRP A 68 -4.08 4.24 2.84
C TRP A 68 -5.05 5.29 3.33
N ASP A 69 -5.01 6.45 2.70
CA ASP A 69 -5.99 7.49 2.95
C ASP A 69 -6.21 8.38 1.72
N THR A 70 -7.47 8.82 1.55
CA THR A 70 -7.90 9.75 0.51
C THR A 70 -8.17 11.10 1.14
N ARG A 71 -7.51 12.15 0.65
CA ARG A 71 -7.67 13.54 1.11
C ARG A 71 -8.24 14.43 0.02
N ASP A 72 -9.05 15.40 0.44
CA ASP A 72 -9.33 16.59 -0.36
C ASP A 72 -8.05 17.43 -0.45
N THR A 73 -7.58 17.71 -1.67
CA THR A 73 -6.28 18.35 -1.91
C THR A 73 -6.27 19.83 -1.55
N LEU A 74 -7.45 20.47 -1.52
CA LEU A 74 -7.60 21.90 -1.22
C LEU A 74 -7.59 22.17 0.29
N SER A 75 -8.29 21.32 1.04
CA SER A 75 -8.48 21.47 2.49
C SER A 75 -7.57 20.56 3.32
N GLY A 76 -6.96 19.55 2.71
CA GLY A 76 -6.20 18.50 3.40
C GLY A 76 -7.08 17.54 4.22
N ARG A 77 -8.40 17.65 4.15
CA ARG A 77 -9.32 16.82 4.93
C ARG A 77 -9.28 15.38 4.44
N ILE A 78 -9.06 14.44 5.35
CA ILE A 78 -9.21 12.99 5.08
C ILE A 78 -10.70 12.69 4.86
N LEU A 79 -10.99 12.08 3.72
CA LEU A 79 -12.33 11.67 3.28
C LEU A 79 -12.57 10.18 3.53
N ALA A 80 -11.54 9.37 3.36
CA ALA A 80 -11.56 7.94 3.60
C ALA A 80 -10.16 7.47 4.00
N MET A 81 -10.09 6.40 4.78
CA MET A 81 -8.82 5.75 5.11
C MET A 81 -9.05 4.30 5.48
N GLY A 82 -8.00 3.50 5.39
CA GLY A 82 -8.05 2.08 5.72
C GLY A 82 -6.67 1.47 5.83
N SER A 83 -6.67 0.18 6.12
CA SER A 83 -5.45 -0.56 6.40
C SER A 83 -5.63 -2.01 5.97
N LEU A 84 -4.62 -2.59 5.33
CA LEU A 84 -4.63 -3.93 4.75
C LEU A 84 -3.43 -4.72 5.27
N ASP A 85 -3.65 -5.56 6.29
CA ASP A 85 -2.64 -6.50 6.78
C ASP A 85 -2.47 -7.67 5.81
N PHE A 86 -1.25 -8.20 5.64
CA PHE A 86 -0.99 -9.45 4.93
C PHE A 86 0.33 -10.10 5.35
N ASP A 87 0.44 -11.40 5.14
CA ASP A 87 1.61 -12.19 5.56
C ASP A 87 2.49 -12.61 4.37
N THR A 88 1.96 -12.63 3.15
CA THR A 88 2.70 -13.01 1.93
C THR A 88 2.60 -11.95 0.83
N VAL A 89 3.60 -11.90 -0.04
CA VAL A 89 3.60 -10.96 -1.19
C VAL A 89 2.39 -11.20 -2.09
N GLU A 90 2.01 -12.46 -2.32
CA GLU A 90 0.84 -12.83 -3.11
C GLU A 90 -0.46 -12.25 -2.52
N GLU A 91 -0.67 -12.41 -1.21
CA GLU A 91 -1.83 -11.87 -0.52
C GLU A 91 -1.84 -10.33 -0.56
N GLY A 92 -0.67 -9.72 -0.36
CA GLY A 92 -0.49 -8.28 -0.49
C GLY A 92 -0.83 -7.77 -1.89
N ALA A 93 -0.40 -8.48 -2.92
CA ALA A 93 -0.61 -8.11 -4.32
C ALA A 93 -2.10 -8.16 -4.70
N GLU A 94 -2.82 -9.20 -4.29
CA GLU A 94 -4.27 -9.30 -4.47
C GLU A 94 -5.01 -8.14 -3.78
N LYS A 95 -4.62 -7.83 -2.53
CA LYS A 95 -5.22 -6.74 -1.74
C LYS A 95 -4.94 -5.37 -2.36
N LEU A 96 -3.68 -5.10 -2.74
CA LEU A 96 -3.27 -3.86 -3.36
C LEU A 96 -3.95 -3.66 -4.72
N ALA A 97 -3.98 -4.68 -5.57
CA ALA A 97 -4.62 -4.59 -6.88
C ALA A 97 -6.11 -4.26 -6.76
N ARG A 98 -6.82 -4.98 -5.87
CA ARG A 98 -8.23 -4.70 -5.59
C ARG A 98 -8.43 -3.29 -5.05
N GLN A 99 -7.60 -2.85 -4.10
CA GLN A 99 -7.71 -1.53 -3.50
C GLN A 99 -7.50 -0.42 -4.54
N ILE A 100 -6.54 -0.57 -5.45
CA ILE A 100 -6.28 0.36 -6.55
C ILE A 100 -7.47 0.40 -7.52
N GLU A 101 -8.08 -0.74 -7.86
CA GLU A 101 -9.27 -0.77 -8.71
C GLU A 101 -10.48 -0.11 -8.04
N GLU A 102 -10.71 -0.39 -6.75
CA GLU A 102 -11.82 0.17 -5.97
C GLU A 102 -11.69 1.69 -5.77
N THR A 103 -10.48 2.15 -5.43
CA THR A 103 -10.21 3.59 -5.22
C THR A 103 -9.94 4.34 -6.51
N LYS A 104 -9.73 3.61 -7.62
CA LYS A 104 -9.23 4.12 -8.90
C LYS A 104 -7.89 4.84 -8.79
N ALA A 105 -7.15 4.66 -7.70
CA ALA A 105 -5.92 5.39 -7.43
C ALA A 105 -4.78 4.89 -8.34
N TYR A 106 -3.89 5.77 -8.81
CA TYR A 106 -2.80 5.45 -9.74
C TYR A 106 -1.47 5.38 -8.98
N LEU A 107 -0.71 4.30 -9.14
CA LEU A 107 0.49 4.08 -8.33
C LEU A 107 1.69 4.86 -8.87
N PHE A 108 2.35 5.66 -8.01
CA PHE A 108 3.57 6.42 -8.32
C PHE A 108 4.69 5.98 -7.37
N MET A 109 5.53 5.05 -7.81
CA MET A 109 6.76 4.77 -7.07
C MET A 109 7.73 5.94 -7.31
N GLY A 110 7.92 6.75 -6.27
CA GLY A 110 8.93 7.81 -6.30
C GLY A 110 10.29 7.18 -6.59
N ASN A 111 10.87 7.51 -7.73
CA ASN A 111 12.30 7.36 -7.93
C ASN A 111 12.96 8.54 -7.19
N ASP A 112 14.01 8.25 -6.42
CA ASP A 112 14.95 9.25 -5.91
C ASP A 112 15.38 10.26 -7.00
#